data_AF-A0A920HVC3-F1
#
_entry.id   AF-A0A920HVC3-F1
#
_cell.length_a   1.000
_cell.length_b   1.000
_cell.length_c   1.000
_cell.angle_alpha   90.00
_cell.angle_beta   90.00
_cell.angle_gamma   90.00
#
_symmetry.space_group_name_H-M   'P 1'
#
loop_
_entity.id
_entity.type
_entity.pdbx_description
1 polymer ?
#
loop_
_entity_poly.entity_id
_entity_poly.type
_entity_poly.pdbx_seq_one_letter_code
_entity_poly.pdbx_strand_id
1 'polypeptide(L)'
;MEWNHWDVYGDLGDQWNQIAIDLSMFNSSEVLIRLRVITGNNFKSDIAIDKLSVLSGPITSDGIFISNVAASGTQVLTYSIEGCSENLVIQVDEVDAGVDYIVCPVEIPFNLSGSPANGIWSGTGVINNNLGTFDPSINLGSNIVTYEVVHV
;
A
#
# COMPACT_ATOMS: atom_id res chain seq x y z
N MET A 1 -27.24 27.91 1.30
CA MET A 1 -25.88 27.46 1.67
C MET A 1 -25.99 25.97 1.87
N GLU A 2 -25.57 25.19 0.88
CA GLU A 2 -25.52 23.74 0.98
C GLU A 2 -24.35 23.39 1.89
N TRP A 3 -24.65 22.71 2.99
CA TRP A 3 -23.66 22.23 3.97
C TRP A 3 -23.27 20.76 3.70
N ASN A 4 -23.83 20.17 2.65
CA ASN A 4 -23.57 18.77 2.30
C ASN A 4 -22.40 18.75 1.32
N HIS A 5 -21.27 18.20 1.78
CA HIS A 5 -20.11 17.94 0.93
C HIS A 5 -20.24 16.61 0.16
N TRP A 6 -20.96 15.66 0.76
CA TRP A 6 -21.24 14.36 0.17
C TRP A 6 -22.58 13.82 0.64
N ASP A 7 -23.25 13.09 -0.24
CA ASP A 7 -24.56 12.48 0.00
C ASP A 7 -24.74 11.18 -0.78
N VAL A 8 -25.52 10.27 -0.18
CA VAL A 8 -25.99 9.02 -0.79
C VAL A 8 -27.44 8.80 -0.41
N TYR A 9 -28.21 8.20 -1.31
CA TYR A 9 -29.64 8.02 -1.16
C TYR A 9 -30.10 6.68 -1.72
N GLY A 10 -31.24 6.21 -1.21
CA GLY A 10 -31.92 5.03 -1.70
C GLY A 10 -31.41 3.73 -1.10
N ASP A 11 -31.89 2.63 -1.64
CA ASP A 11 -31.44 1.29 -1.30
C ASP A 11 -30.10 1.03 -2.00
N LEU A 12 -29.07 0.73 -1.20
CA LEU A 12 -27.74 0.40 -1.70
C LEU A 12 -27.53 -1.11 -1.85
N GLY A 13 -28.50 -1.94 -1.48
CA GLY A 13 -28.41 -3.40 -1.47
C GLY A 13 -27.88 -3.98 -0.16
N ASP A 14 -27.92 -5.31 -0.05
CA ASP A 14 -27.56 -6.08 1.15
C ASP A 14 -26.03 -6.32 1.25
N GLN A 15 -25.23 -5.25 1.19
CA GLN A 15 -23.78 -5.32 1.40
C GLN A 15 -23.21 -4.06 2.07
N TRP A 16 -22.07 -4.21 2.76
CA TRP A 16 -21.31 -3.07 3.28
C TRP A 16 -20.69 -2.29 2.13
N ASN A 17 -20.97 -0.99 2.08
CA ASN A 17 -20.38 -0.07 1.12
C ASN A 17 -19.29 0.75 1.82
N GLN A 18 -18.08 0.74 1.26
CA GLN A 18 -16.98 1.57 1.73
C GLN A 18 -16.92 2.85 0.90
N ILE A 19 -16.67 3.97 1.57
CA ILE A 19 -16.45 5.24 0.89
C ILE A 19 -15.29 6.02 1.50
N ALA A 20 -14.53 6.70 0.65
CA ALA A 20 -13.58 7.75 1.02
C ALA A 20 -14.11 9.11 0.55
N ILE A 21 -14.02 10.11 1.41
CA ILE A 21 -14.43 11.48 1.12
C ILE A 21 -13.19 12.35 1.25
N ASP A 22 -12.84 13.07 0.18
CA ASP A 22 -11.74 14.03 0.22
C ASP A 22 -12.14 15.28 1.01
N LEU A 23 -11.37 15.55 2.08
CA LEU A 23 -11.55 16.72 2.93
C LEU A 23 -10.44 17.77 2.71
N SER A 24 -9.61 17.63 1.67
CA SER A 24 -8.47 18.51 1.37
C SER A 24 -8.83 20.00 1.28
N MET A 25 -10.06 20.32 0.87
CA MET A 25 -10.55 21.70 0.80
C MET A 25 -10.88 22.33 2.17
N PHE A 26 -10.93 21.54 3.24
CA PHE A 26 -11.18 21.99 4.62
C PHE A 26 -9.85 22.09 5.38
N ASN A 27 -9.05 23.11 5.07
CA ASN A 27 -7.71 23.32 5.63
C ASN A 27 -7.69 24.12 6.95
N SER A 28 -8.73 23.97 7.79
CA SER A 28 -8.83 24.66 9.08
C SER A 28 -8.13 23.87 10.21
N SER A 29 -7.82 24.57 11.30
CA SER A 29 -7.26 23.96 12.52
C SER A 29 -8.18 22.94 13.17
N GLU A 30 -9.49 23.06 12.92
CA GLU A 30 -10.52 22.15 13.40
C GLU A 30 -11.50 21.86 12.24
N VAL A 31 -11.82 20.58 12.03
CA VAL A 31 -12.83 20.13 11.07
C VAL A 31 -13.89 19.34 11.83
N LEU A 32 -15.13 19.84 11.82
CA LEU A 32 -16.27 19.17 12.44
C LEU A 32 -17.02 18.32 11.42
N ILE A 33 -16.99 17.00 11.61
CA ILE A 33 -17.71 16.06 10.75
C ILE A 33 -19.10 15.83 11.32
N ARG A 34 -20.13 16.00 10.48
CA ARG A 34 -21.52 15.68 10.81
C ARG A 34 -22.05 14.64 9.84
N LEU A 35 -22.33 13.45 10.36
CA LEU A 35 -23.12 12.45 9.66
C LEU A 35 -24.59 12.79 9.86
N ARG A 36 -25.31 13.09 8.76
CA ARG A 36 -26.74 13.37 8.79
C ARG A 36 -27.48 12.25 8.08
N VAL A 37 -28.30 11.54 8.84
CA VAL A 37 -29.26 10.57 8.31
C VAL A 37 -30.59 11.29 8.09
N ILE A 38 -31.15 11.14 6.90
CA ILE A 38 -32.50 11.61 6.56
C ILE A 38 -33.33 10.38 6.22
N THR A 39 -34.30 10.06 7.06
CA THR A 39 -35.21 8.94 6.80
C THR A 39 -36.20 9.31 5.71
N GLY A 40 -36.45 8.37 4.79
CA GLY A 40 -37.48 8.53 3.78
C GLY A 40 -38.90 8.42 4.35
N ASN A 41 -39.90 8.56 3.48
CA ASN A 41 -41.32 8.48 3.87
C ASN A 41 -41.83 7.04 4.11
N ASN A 42 -40.95 6.03 4.10
CA ASN A 42 -41.29 4.62 4.19
C ASN A 42 -40.65 3.95 5.41
N PHE A 43 -41.27 2.87 5.89
CA PHE A 43 -40.91 2.15 7.12
C PHE A 43 -39.73 1.17 6.98
N LYS A 44 -39.15 1.04 5.78
CA LYS A 44 -37.99 0.16 5.50
C LYS A 44 -36.75 0.99 5.20
N SER A 45 -36.26 1.74 6.16
CA SER A 45 -34.93 2.34 6.06
C SER A 45 -34.19 2.18 7.37
N ASP A 46 -33.08 1.48 7.32
CA ASP A 46 -32.03 1.51 8.32
C ASP A 46 -30.72 1.94 7.66
N ILE A 47 -29.81 2.43 8.50
CA ILE A 47 -28.46 2.79 8.09
C ILE A 47 -27.53 2.25 9.17
N ALA A 48 -26.56 1.45 8.74
CA ALA A 48 -25.46 1.01 9.58
C ALA A 48 -24.17 1.67 9.09
N ILE A 49 -23.39 2.20 10.02
CA ILE A 49 -22.09 2.80 9.77
C ILE A 49 -21.12 2.17 10.74
N ASP A 50 -20.02 1.64 10.21
CA ASP A 50 -18.95 1.05 11.01
C ASP A 50 -17.60 1.41 10.38
N LYS A 51 -16.53 1.27 11.16
CA LYS A 51 -15.14 1.53 10.76
C LYS A 51 -14.91 2.94 10.19
N LEU A 52 -15.53 3.94 10.82
CA LEU A 52 -15.23 5.33 10.53
C LEU A 52 -13.78 5.64 10.92
N SER A 53 -12.98 6.09 9.95
CA SER A 53 -11.60 6.53 10.16
C SER A 53 -11.37 7.88 9.48
N VAL A 54 -10.52 8.71 10.10
CA VAL A 54 -10.00 9.94 9.50
C VAL A 54 -8.50 9.73 9.31
N LEU A 55 -8.05 9.82 8.06
CA LEU A 55 -6.66 9.58 7.70
C LEU A 55 -6.01 10.91 7.36
N SER A 56 -4.78 11.12 7.85
CA SER A 56 -3.92 12.21 7.41
C SER A 56 -3.01 11.72 6.28
N GLY A 57 -3.04 12.38 5.12
CA GLY A 57 -2.16 12.07 3.99
C GLY A 57 -2.86 12.27 2.64
N PRO A 58 -2.12 12.28 1.52
CA PRO A 58 -2.71 12.39 0.19
C PRO A 58 -3.50 11.11 -0.12
N ILE A 59 -4.83 11.23 -0.10
CA ILE A 59 -5.75 10.24 -0.68
C ILE A 59 -5.83 10.51 -2.19
N THR A 60 -5.67 9.47 -3.01
CA THR A 60 -6.08 9.55 -4.41
C THR A 60 -7.62 9.62 -4.45
N SER A 61 -8.20 10.19 -5.51
CA SER A 61 -9.66 10.34 -5.68
C SER A 61 -10.44 9.03 -5.56
N ASP A 62 -9.76 7.89 -5.67
CA ASP A 62 -10.36 6.56 -5.67
C ASP A 62 -10.25 5.86 -4.30
N GLY A 63 -9.81 6.55 -3.24
CA GLY A 63 -9.77 5.99 -1.88
C GLY A 63 -8.77 4.86 -1.69
N ILE A 64 -7.85 4.68 -2.64
CA ILE A 64 -6.78 3.69 -2.59
C ILE A 64 -5.71 4.22 -1.63
N PHE A 65 -5.50 3.51 -0.51
CA PHE A 65 -4.26 3.62 0.26
C PHE A 65 -3.11 3.48 -0.73
N ILE A 66 -2.07 4.31 -0.62
CA ILE A 66 -0.88 4.15 -1.44
C ILE A 66 -0.25 2.80 -1.05
N SER A 67 -0.72 1.71 -1.66
CA SER A 67 -0.12 0.38 -1.66
C SER A 67 1.11 0.35 -2.56
N ASN A 68 1.45 1.48 -3.17
CA ASN A 68 2.73 1.66 -3.79
C ASN A 68 3.69 1.79 -2.61
N VAL A 69 4.50 0.76 -2.42
CA VAL A 69 5.77 0.85 -1.69
C VAL A 69 6.29 2.27 -1.90
N ALA A 70 6.39 3.04 -0.82
CA ALA A 70 6.93 4.38 -0.91
C ALA A 70 8.24 4.30 -1.70
N ALA A 71 8.45 5.21 -2.67
CA ALA A 71 9.65 5.20 -3.48
C ALA A 71 10.88 5.09 -2.55
N SER A 72 11.88 4.32 -2.95
CA SER A 72 13.10 4.19 -2.16
C SER A 72 13.68 5.57 -1.86
N GLY A 73 14.24 5.71 -0.67
CA GLY A 73 14.82 6.95 -0.17
C GLY A 73 14.04 7.61 0.96
N THR A 74 14.33 8.90 1.15
CA THR A 74 13.86 9.68 2.30
C THR A 74 12.46 10.22 2.07
N GLN A 75 11.51 9.72 2.84
CA GLN A 75 10.14 10.18 2.85
C GLN A 75 9.93 11.09 4.05
N VAL A 76 9.43 12.31 3.80
CA VAL A 76 9.10 13.27 4.86
C VAL A 76 7.58 13.37 4.95
N LEU A 77 7.05 12.90 6.07
CA LEU A 77 5.63 13.03 6.42
C LEU A 77 5.48 14.21 7.37
N THR A 78 4.64 15.18 7.01
CA THR A 78 4.34 16.32 7.88
C THR A 78 3.02 16.06 8.60
N TYR A 79 3.08 16.09 9.92
CA TYR A 79 1.93 16.02 10.80
C TYR A 79 1.67 17.42 11.38
N SER A 80 0.41 17.87 11.40
CA SER A 80 0.05 19.17 11.97
C SER A 80 -1.21 19.12 12.81
N ILE A 81 -1.16 19.71 14.02
CA ILE A 81 -2.31 19.93 14.90
C ILE A 81 -2.29 21.38 15.38
N GLU A 82 -3.43 22.08 15.29
CA GLU A 82 -3.65 23.39 15.94
C GLU A 82 -2.54 24.43 15.69
N GLY A 83 -1.94 24.40 14.49
CA GLY A 83 -0.87 25.35 14.10
C GLY A 83 0.54 24.92 14.46
N CYS A 84 0.72 23.79 15.16
CA CYS A 84 2.01 23.12 15.29
C CYS A 84 2.18 22.11 14.15
N SER A 85 3.40 22.02 13.59
CA SER A 85 3.75 21.00 12.61
C SER A 85 5.05 20.31 12.99
N GLU A 86 5.08 18.99 12.87
CA GLU A 86 6.28 18.17 13.00
C GLU A 86 6.49 17.33 11.75
N ASN A 87 7.75 17.00 11.49
CA ASN A 87 8.15 16.13 10.39
C ASN A 87 8.56 14.77 10.94
N LEU A 88 7.92 13.72 10.45
CA LEU A 88 8.38 12.34 10.57
C LEU A 88 9.18 11.99 9.32
N VAL A 89 10.46 11.68 9.51
CA VAL A 89 11.34 11.24 8.42
C VAL A 89 11.41 9.72 8.44
N ILE A 90 11.02 9.09 7.34
CA ILE A 90 11.10 7.64 7.12
C ILE A 90 12.15 7.41 6.03
N GLN A 91 13.05 6.45 6.25
CA GLN A 91 13.90 5.91 5.19
C GLN A 91 13.27 4.63 4.68
N VAL A 92 13.07 4.55 3.37
CA VAL A 92 12.62 3.33 2.70
C VAL A 92 13.80 2.79 1.90
N ASP A 93 14.30 1.63 2.30
CA ASP A 93 15.38 0.97 1.58
C ASP A 93 14.84 0.34 0.29
N GLU A 94 15.59 0.48 -0.81
CA GLU A 94 15.28 -0.19 -2.06
C GLU A 94 15.62 -1.67 -1.98
N VAL A 95 14.71 -2.53 -2.46
CA VAL A 95 15.01 -3.95 -2.66
C VAL A 95 15.49 -4.14 -4.10
N ASP A 96 16.75 -4.53 -4.25
CA ASP A 96 17.43 -4.76 -5.50
C ASP A 96 17.86 -6.24 -5.60
N ALA A 97 17.36 -6.95 -6.61
CA ALA A 97 17.75 -8.32 -6.91
C ALA A 97 19.05 -8.41 -7.74
N GLY A 98 19.64 -7.27 -8.09
CA GLY A 98 20.82 -7.21 -8.93
C GLY A 98 20.52 -7.37 -10.42
N VAL A 99 21.56 -7.61 -11.20
CA VAL A 99 21.49 -7.73 -12.65
C VAL A 99 21.03 -9.11 -13.11
N ASP A 100 20.48 -9.19 -14.32
CA ASP A 100 20.19 -10.47 -14.97
C ASP A 100 21.49 -11.23 -15.30
N TYR A 101 21.41 -12.56 -15.18
CA TYR A 101 22.52 -13.47 -15.47
C TYR A 101 22.25 -14.25 -16.76
N ILE A 102 23.28 -14.35 -17.61
CA ILE A 102 23.32 -15.26 -18.76
C ILE A 102 24.33 -16.36 -18.43
N VAL A 103 23.84 -17.56 -18.19
CA VAL A 103 24.64 -18.70 -17.70
C VAL A 103 24.47 -19.93 -18.58
N CYS A 104 25.48 -20.81 -18.58
CA CYS A 104 25.40 -22.06 -19.31
C CYS A 104 24.67 -23.12 -18.47
N PRO A 105 23.83 -24.00 -19.06
CA PRO A 105 23.14 -25.04 -18.28
C PRO A 105 24.04 -26.06 -17.58
N VAL A 106 25.30 -26.15 -17.98
CA VAL A 106 26.32 -27.05 -17.40
C VAL A 106 27.18 -26.38 -16.33
N GLU A 107 26.93 -25.11 -16.06
CA GLU A 107 27.64 -24.36 -15.04
C GLU A 107 27.23 -24.85 -13.64
N ILE A 108 28.19 -24.83 -12.71
CA ILE A 108 27.94 -25.29 -11.34
C ILE A 108 27.02 -24.31 -10.60
N PRO A 109 26.26 -24.76 -9.59
CA PRO A 109 25.43 -23.87 -8.80
C PRO A 109 26.22 -22.75 -8.14
N PHE A 110 25.66 -21.54 -8.13
CA PHE A 110 26.27 -20.33 -7.58
C PHE A 110 25.26 -19.49 -6.79
N ASN A 111 25.72 -18.55 -5.96
CA ASN A 111 24.82 -17.70 -5.17
C ASN A 111 24.52 -16.39 -5.90
N LEU A 112 23.23 -16.04 -5.96
CA LEU A 112 22.75 -14.73 -6.37
C LEU A 112 22.98 -13.71 -5.24
N SER A 113 23.18 -12.44 -5.59
CA SER A 113 23.38 -11.35 -4.64
C SER A 113 22.25 -10.34 -4.73
N GLY A 114 21.55 -10.11 -3.62
CA GLY A 114 20.49 -9.12 -3.51
C GLY A 114 20.77 -8.14 -2.37
N SER A 115 20.12 -6.98 -2.42
CA SER A 115 20.19 -5.92 -1.42
C SER A 115 18.78 -5.48 -1.01
N PRO A 116 18.51 -5.13 0.26
CA PRO A 116 19.38 -5.26 1.43
C PRO A 116 19.74 -6.71 1.76
N ALA A 117 20.75 -6.94 2.61
CA ALA A 117 21.15 -8.29 3.00
C ALA A 117 20.05 -9.03 3.78
N ASN A 118 20.16 -10.37 3.84
CA ASN A 118 19.24 -11.28 4.54
C ASN A 118 17.83 -11.41 3.95
N GLY A 119 17.66 -11.09 2.66
CA GLY A 119 16.46 -11.45 1.93
C GLY A 119 16.41 -12.93 1.56
N ILE A 120 15.26 -13.33 1.06
CA ILE A 120 14.94 -14.69 0.64
C ILE A 120 14.76 -14.69 -0.87
N TRP A 121 15.44 -15.62 -1.54
CA TRP A 121 15.31 -15.87 -2.96
C TRP A 121 14.22 -16.92 -3.22
N SER A 122 13.46 -16.73 -4.29
CA SER A 122 12.48 -17.71 -4.77
C SER A 122 12.41 -17.71 -6.29
N GLY A 123 11.94 -18.80 -6.88
CA GLY A 123 11.82 -18.95 -8.33
C GLY A 123 12.43 -20.24 -8.84
N THR A 124 12.26 -20.50 -10.13
CA THR A 124 12.77 -21.71 -10.76
C THR A 124 14.30 -21.67 -10.85
N GLY A 125 14.96 -22.79 -10.53
CA GLY A 125 16.42 -22.89 -10.50
C GLY A 125 17.05 -22.52 -9.15
N VAL A 126 16.34 -21.85 -8.24
CA VAL A 126 16.84 -21.61 -6.87
C VAL A 126 16.73 -22.89 -6.04
N ILE A 127 17.86 -23.41 -5.56
CA ILE A 127 17.97 -24.62 -4.73
C ILE A 127 18.20 -24.31 -3.25
N ASN A 128 18.59 -23.08 -2.90
CA ASN A 128 18.66 -22.61 -1.52
C ASN A 128 18.19 -21.16 -1.43
N ASN A 129 16.98 -20.97 -0.91
CA ASN A 129 16.32 -19.68 -0.82
C ASN A 129 17.05 -18.68 0.09
N ASN A 130 17.66 -19.16 1.19
CA ASN A 130 18.32 -18.27 2.17
C ASN A 130 19.69 -17.78 1.70
N LEU A 131 20.40 -18.59 0.91
CA LEU A 131 21.70 -18.23 0.35
C LEU A 131 21.60 -17.70 -1.09
N GLY A 132 20.43 -17.81 -1.72
CA GLY A 132 20.24 -17.51 -3.13
C GLY A 132 20.96 -18.46 -4.08
N THR A 133 21.21 -19.71 -3.67
CA THR A 133 21.93 -20.66 -4.53
C THR A 133 21.05 -21.06 -5.71
N PHE A 134 21.52 -20.77 -6.93
CA PHE A 134 20.87 -21.05 -8.20
C PHE A 134 21.63 -22.15 -8.95
N ASP A 135 20.89 -23.13 -9.50
CA ASP A 135 21.39 -24.22 -10.32
C ASP A 135 20.86 -24.07 -11.78
N PRO A 136 21.73 -23.68 -12.72
CA PRO A 136 21.38 -23.49 -14.13
C PRO A 136 20.90 -24.75 -14.87
N SER A 137 21.15 -25.94 -14.32
CA SER A 137 20.79 -27.20 -14.97
C SER A 137 19.32 -27.58 -14.78
N ILE A 138 18.63 -26.98 -13.80
CA ILE A 138 17.26 -27.36 -13.41
C ILE A 138 16.21 -26.92 -14.43
N ASN A 139 16.42 -25.78 -15.10
CA ASN A 139 15.48 -25.29 -16.12
C ASN A 139 16.21 -24.48 -17.20
N LEU A 140 16.02 -24.91 -18.45
CA LEU A 140 16.58 -24.28 -19.63
C LEU A 140 15.70 -23.12 -20.10
N GLY A 141 16.36 -22.01 -20.43
CA GLY A 141 15.70 -20.81 -20.95
C GLY A 141 15.68 -19.69 -19.92
N SER A 142 14.69 -18.81 -20.02
CA SER A 142 14.56 -17.66 -19.12
C SER A 142 13.87 -18.09 -17.83
N ASN A 143 14.54 -17.85 -16.70
CA ASN A 143 14.00 -18.07 -15.37
C ASN A 143 13.72 -16.71 -14.72
N ILE A 144 12.52 -16.55 -14.16
CA ILE A 144 12.21 -15.40 -13.31
C ILE A 144 12.52 -15.80 -11.88
N VAL A 145 13.39 -15.02 -11.24
CA VAL A 145 13.80 -15.22 -9.85
C VAL A 145 13.50 -13.94 -9.08
N THR A 146 12.97 -14.09 -7.87
CA THR A 146 12.52 -12.99 -7.02
C THR A 146 13.33 -12.95 -5.72
N TYR A 147 13.72 -11.74 -5.31
CA TYR A 147 14.35 -11.46 -4.03
C TYR A 147 13.42 -10.61 -3.16
N GLU A 148 13.18 -11.04 -1.92
CA GLU A 148 12.29 -10.33 -0.99
C GLU A 148 12.99 -10.16 0.37
N VAL A 149 12.84 -8.99 0.99
CA VAL A 149 13.36 -8.71 2.33
C VAL A 149 12.18 -8.33 3.23
N VAL A 150 12.08 -8.99 4.39
CA VAL A 150 11.11 -8.63 5.44
C VAL A 150 11.84 -7.83 6.50
N HIS A 151 11.49 -6.55 6.64
CA HIS A 151 11.96 -5.74 7.77
C HIS A 151 11.15 -6.12 9.01
N VAL A 152 11.83 -6.45 10.11
CA VAL A 152 11.22 -6.79 11.41
C VAL A 152 11.30 -5.60 12.34
#